data_AF-A0A8J6Y578-F1
#
_entry.id   AF-A0A8J6Y578-F1
#
_cell.length_a   1.000
_cell.length_b   1.000
_cell.length_c   1.000
_cell.angle_alpha   90.00
_cell.angle_beta   90.00
_cell.angle_gamma   90.00
#
_symmetry.space_group_name_H-M   'P 1'
#
loop_
_entity.id
_entity.type
_entity.pdbx_description
1 polymer ?
#
loop_
_entity_poly.entity_id
_entity_poly.type
_entity_poly.pdbx_seq_one_letter_code
_entity_poly.pdbx_strand_id
1 'polypeptide(L)'
;MFERFNEHVRRSLFFARYEASRSNSRSIATQHVLLGMLREADPAFSRLLDERGIDARELREELLGDRVALDRVSTSPDLPLAEESKKALAFAVHEAENMGHAGVDSEHMVLGLLRVEGSTAARYLSARGLDLFQLREEVERHSRELEAEISAQATPHISEYSRDLTMIAAEGGFDPLIGREQEVERMVQILSRRTKNNPLLLGESGVGKTAIVEGLASRIIDGSVPMLLADRRILALDLSLLVAGTKYRGQFEERLKGLLKELQDHPEVIVFLDEIHSLIGTGSAEGSLDAANIIKPALSRGEITCIGATTVREYRKYVEKDRALSRRFQAVNIRQPSEEETITILEGIQSR
;
A
#
# COMPACT_ATOMS: atom_id res chain seq x y z
N MET A 1 0.42 -22.72 -20.53
CA MET A 1 -0.43 -21.51 -20.67
C MET A 1 -1.54 -21.48 -19.62
N PHE A 2 -2.38 -22.52 -19.47
CA PHE A 2 -3.51 -22.51 -18.54
C PHE A 2 -3.18 -22.58 -17.03
N GLU A 3 -1.95 -22.93 -16.65
CA GLU A 3 -1.53 -23.04 -15.25
C GLU A 3 -1.50 -21.69 -14.52
N ARG A 4 -1.33 -20.57 -15.24
CA ARG A 4 -1.33 -19.21 -14.64
C ARG A 4 -2.73 -18.64 -14.43
N PHE A 5 -3.78 -19.26 -14.97
CA PHE A 5 -5.15 -18.77 -14.80
C PHE A 5 -5.74 -19.30 -13.49
N ASN A 6 -6.53 -18.50 -12.79
CA ASN A 6 -7.22 -18.96 -11.60
C ASN A 6 -8.31 -20.01 -11.94
N GLU A 7 -8.90 -20.65 -10.92
CA GLU A 7 -9.92 -21.67 -11.14
C GLU A 7 -11.14 -21.14 -11.91
N HIS A 8 -11.61 -19.95 -11.58
CA HIS A 8 -12.77 -19.32 -12.22
C HIS A 8 -12.53 -19.04 -13.70
N VAL A 9 -11.36 -18.54 -14.09
CA VAL A 9 -11.03 -18.29 -15.50
C VAL A 9 -10.89 -19.62 -16.26
N ARG A 10 -10.31 -20.66 -15.65
CA ARG A 10 -10.26 -22.00 -16.28
C ARG A 10 -11.67 -22.56 -16.51
N ARG A 11 -12.57 -22.42 -15.53
CA ARG A 11 -13.98 -22.84 -15.65
C ARG A 11 -14.74 -22.01 -16.68
N SER A 12 -14.49 -20.70 -16.72
CA SER A 12 -15.04 -19.80 -17.75
C SER A 12 -14.64 -20.24 -19.16
N LEU A 13 -13.37 -20.62 -19.37
CA LEU A 13 -12.88 -21.13 -20.65
C LEU A 13 -13.44 -22.51 -21.01
N PHE A 14 -13.69 -23.36 -20.00
CA PHE A 14 -14.41 -24.61 -20.19
C PHE A 14 -15.85 -24.36 -20.67
N PHE A 15 -16.57 -23.41 -20.05
CA PHE A 15 -17.90 -23.01 -20.49
C PHE A 15 -17.88 -22.34 -21.86
N ALA A 16 -16.85 -21.56 -22.18
CA ALA A 16 -16.68 -20.97 -23.50
C ALA A 16 -16.63 -22.02 -24.60
N ARG A 17 -15.93 -23.14 -24.35
CA ARG A 17 -15.91 -24.29 -25.26
C ARG A 17 -17.30 -24.89 -25.44
N TYR A 18 -18.05 -25.04 -24.34
CA TYR A 18 -19.41 -25.56 -24.37
C TYR A 18 -20.35 -24.65 -25.19
N GLU A 19 -20.28 -23.33 -25.00
CA GLU A 19 -21.11 -22.37 -25.75
C GLU A 19 -20.72 -22.30 -27.25
N ALA A 20 -19.43 -22.46 -27.57
CA ALA A 20 -18.97 -22.57 -28.96
C ALA A 20 -19.50 -23.85 -29.64
N SER A 21 -19.50 -24.98 -28.92
CA SER A 21 -20.05 -26.25 -29.42
C SER A 21 -21.57 -26.16 -29.64
N ARG A 22 -22.32 -25.57 -28.70
CA ARG A 22 -23.77 -25.38 -28.83
C ARG A 22 -24.17 -24.46 -29.98
N SER A 23 -23.37 -23.44 -30.24
CA SER A 23 -23.60 -22.53 -31.37
C SER A 23 -23.11 -23.09 -32.72
N ASN A 24 -22.65 -24.35 -32.75
CA ASN A 24 -22.03 -25.00 -33.91
C ASN A 24 -20.88 -24.16 -34.53
N SER A 25 -20.16 -23.43 -33.67
CA SER A 25 -19.02 -22.61 -34.08
C SER A 25 -17.82 -23.50 -34.38
N ARG A 26 -17.03 -23.15 -35.40
CA ARG A 26 -15.81 -23.89 -35.78
C ARG A 26 -14.62 -23.60 -34.86
N SER A 27 -14.72 -22.56 -34.05
CA SER A 27 -13.69 -22.10 -33.11
C SER A 27 -14.31 -21.35 -31.94
N ILE A 28 -13.58 -21.30 -30.82
CA ILE A 28 -13.98 -20.56 -29.64
C ILE A 28 -13.58 -19.08 -29.82
N ALA A 29 -14.49 -18.26 -30.33
CA ALA A 29 -14.38 -16.79 -30.43
C ALA A 29 -14.56 -16.05 -29.08
N THR A 30 -14.21 -14.75 -29.04
CA THR A 30 -14.23 -13.93 -27.80
C THR A 30 -15.61 -13.83 -27.16
N GLN A 31 -16.68 -13.84 -27.97
CA GLN A 31 -18.07 -13.88 -27.46
C GLN A 31 -18.35 -15.14 -26.62
N HIS A 32 -17.77 -16.29 -26.99
CA HIS A 32 -17.95 -17.52 -26.21
C HIS A 32 -17.17 -17.46 -24.91
N VAL A 33 -16.01 -16.82 -24.92
CA VAL A 33 -15.23 -16.56 -23.70
C VAL A 33 -16.05 -15.70 -22.73
N LEU A 34 -16.63 -14.61 -23.23
CA LEU A 34 -17.52 -13.75 -22.42
C LEU A 34 -18.77 -14.50 -21.92
N LEU A 35 -19.43 -15.29 -22.77
CA LEU A 35 -20.55 -16.16 -22.37
C LEU A 35 -20.15 -17.20 -21.32
N GLY A 36 -18.91 -17.69 -21.38
CA GLY A 36 -18.34 -18.60 -20.40
C GLY A 36 -18.13 -17.94 -19.05
N MET A 37 -17.62 -16.70 -19.03
CA MET A 37 -17.48 -15.89 -17.81
C MET A 37 -18.84 -15.56 -17.18
N LEU A 38 -19.81 -15.14 -17.99
CA LEU A 38 -21.19 -14.89 -17.53
C LEU A 38 -21.85 -16.14 -16.95
N ARG A 39 -21.43 -17.33 -17.38
CA ARG A 39 -21.95 -18.60 -16.86
C ARG A 39 -21.26 -19.05 -15.58
N GLU A 40 -19.94 -18.88 -15.49
CA GLU A 40 -19.18 -19.20 -14.28
C GLU A 40 -19.66 -18.35 -13.10
N ALA A 41 -20.09 -17.11 -13.36
CA ALA A 41 -20.58 -16.18 -12.34
C ALA A 41 -19.55 -15.97 -11.21
N ASP A 42 -18.31 -15.74 -11.62
CA ASP A 42 -17.23 -15.36 -10.70
C ASP A 42 -17.63 -14.09 -9.92
N PRO A 43 -17.48 -14.05 -8.59
CA PRO A 43 -17.89 -12.91 -7.77
C PRO A 43 -17.22 -11.59 -8.18
N ALA A 44 -15.94 -11.60 -8.57
CA ALA A 44 -15.23 -10.39 -8.99
C ALA A 44 -15.81 -9.84 -10.29
N PHE A 45 -16.01 -10.71 -11.30
CA PHE A 45 -16.65 -10.29 -12.55
C PHE A 45 -18.11 -9.84 -12.35
N SER A 46 -18.85 -10.51 -11.47
CA SER A 46 -20.25 -10.16 -11.19
C SER A 46 -20.36 -8.79 -10.52
N ARG A 47 -19.50 -8.52 -9.52
CA ARG A 47 -19.42 -7.21 -8.87
C ARG A 47 -19.14 -6.09 -9.87
N LEU A 48 -18.17 -6.30 -10.76
CA LEU A 48 -17.81 -5.35 -11.81
C LEU A 48 -18.99 -5.01 -12.73
N LEU A 49 -19.81 -6.01 -13.09
CA LEU A 49 -21.03 -5.78 -13.87
C LEU A 49 -22.09 -5.02 -13.05
N ASP A 50 -22.30 -5.42 -11.79
CA ASP A 50 -23.29 -4.80 -10.88
C ASP A 50 -22.99 -3.32 -10.60
N GLU A 51 -21.72 -2.98 -10.35
CA GLU A 51 -21.25 -1.60 -10.12
C GLU A 51 -21.49 -0.69 -11.33
N ARG A 52 -21.52 -1.27 -12.54
CA ARG A 52 -21.82 -0.57 -13.79
C ARG A 52 -23.30 -0.67 -14.19
N GLY A 53 -24.14 -1.29 -13.36
CA GLY A 53 -25.57 -1.50 -13.63
C GLY A 53 -25.84 -2.41 -14.83
N ILE A 54 -24.93 -3.34 -15.12
CA ILE A 54 -25.02 -4.23 -16.27
C ILE A 54 -25.66 -5.54 -15.84
N ASP A 55 -26.87 -5.81 -16.34
CA ASP A 55 -27.53 -7.09 -16.09
C ASP A 55 -26.83 -8.22 -16.90
N ALA A 56 -26.24 -9.16 -16.17
CA ALA A 56 -25.54 -10.30 -16.74
C ALA A 56 -26.44 -11.23 -17.58
N ARG A 57 -27.73 -11.33 -17.25
CA ARG A 57 -28.70 -12.13 -18.01
C ARG A 57 -29.06 -11.45 -19.32
N GLU A 58 -29.35 -10.15 -19.30
CA GLU A 58 -29.61 -9.38 -20.53
C GLU A 58 -28.41 -9.44 -21.47
N LEU A 59 -27.20 -9.23 -20.96
CA LEU A 59 -25.98 -9.31 -21.76
C LEU A 59 -25.79 -10.71 -22.36
N ARG A 60 -26.10 -11.76 -21.60
CA ARG A 60 -26.04 -13.14 -22.08
C ARG A 60 -27.06 -13.40 -23.19
N GLU A 61 -28.31 -12.96 -23.02
CA GLU A 61 -29.37 -13.12 -24.02
C GLU A 61 -29.00 -12.42 -25.34
N GLU A 62 -28.48 -11.20 -25.25
CA GLU A 62 -28.05 -10.42 -26.42
C GLU A 62 -26.87 -11.05 -27.16
N LEU A 63 -25.92 -11.66 -26.43
CA LEU A 63 -24.79 -12.40 -27.00
C LEU A 63 -25.20 -13.72 -27.66
N LEU A 64 -26.25 -14.37 -27.17
CA LEU A 64 -26.83 -15.56 -27.79
C LEU A 64 -27.65 -15.20 -29.04
N GLY A 65 -28.35 -14.07 -29.02
CA GLY A 65 -29.24 -13.59 -30.07
C GLY A 65 -30.37 -14.58 -30.41
N ASP A 66 -31.00 -14.44 -31.58
CA ASP A 66 -32.07 -15.33 -32.09
C ASP A 66 -31.58 -16.72 -32.53
N ARG A 67 -30.37 -17.13 -32.13
CA ARG A 67 -29.80 -18.40 -32.58
C ARG A 67 -30.53 -19.55 -31.91
N VAL A 68 -31.37 -20.24 -32.70
CA VAL A 68 -32.02 -21.50 -32.33
C VAL A 68 -30.96 -22.46 -31.80
N ALA A 69 -31.04 -22.80 -30.52
CA ALA A 69 -30.22 -23.84 -29.92
C ALA A 69 -30.51 -25.15 -30.67
N LEU A 70 -29.59 -25.57 -31.54
CA LEU A 70 -29.72 -26.85 -32.22
C LEU A 70 -29.40 -27.96 -31.20
N ASP A 71 -30.34 -28.88 -31.00
CA ASP A 71 -30.28 -30.02 -30.05
C ASP A 71 -29.26 -31.11 -30.45
N ARG A 72 -28.09 -30.74 -30.96
CA ARG A 72 -27.00 -31.69 -31.22
C ARG A 72 -25.74 -31.29 -30.47
N VAL A 73 -25.59 -31.87 -29.28
CA VAL A 73 -24.33 -31.91 -28.57
C VAL A 73 -23.43 -32.95 -29.26
N SER A 74 -22.59 -32.48 -30.16
CA SER A 74 -21.31 -33.15 -30.44
C SER A 74 -20.23 -32.29 -29.81
N THR A 75 -19.83 -32.63 -28.59
CA THR A 75 -18.59 -32.13 -27.98
C THR A 75 -17.42 -32.70 -28.77
N SER A 76 -17.12 -32.12 -29.93
CA SER A 76 -15.89 -32.42 -30.63
C SER A 76 -14.73 -32.03 -29.71
N PRO A 77 -13.81 -32.95 -29.37
CA PRO A 77 -12.71 -32.67 -28.44
C PRO A 77 -11.81 -31.51 -28.89
N ASP A 78 -11.75 -31.25 -30.20
CA ASP A 78 -10.77 -30.36 -30.84
C ASP A 78 -11.40 -29.07 -31.37
N LEU A 79 -12.03 -28.28 -30.50
CA LEU A 79 -12.43 -26.90 -30.84
C LEU A 79 -11.27 -25.93 -30.58
N PRO A 80 -10.58 -25.41 -31.61
CA PRO A 80 -9.49 -24.47 -31.42
C PRO A 80 -10.01 -23.10 -30.96
N LEU A 81 -9.17 -22.36 -30.21
CA LEU A 81 -9.39 -20.94 -29.96
C LEU A 81 -9.24 -20.15 -31.26
N ALA A 82 -10.13 -19.18 -31.50
CA ALA A 82 -9.95 -18.18 -32.56
C ALA A 82 -8.71 -17.31 -32.27
N GLU A 83 -8.11 -16.69 -33.29
CA GLU A 83 -6.93 -15.85 -33.13
C GLU A 83 -7.18 -14.65 -32.20
N GLU A 84 -8.37 -14.06 -32.27
CA GLU A 84 -8.81 -12.98 -31.37
C GLU A 84 -8.90 -13.45 -29.92
N SER A 85 -9.38 -14.68 -29.68
CA SER A 85 -9.42 -15.25 -28.34
C SER A 85 -8.02 -15.55 -27.81
N LYS A 86 -7.12 -16.09 -28.64
CA LYS A 86 -5.71 -16.30 -28.26
C LYS A 86 -5.05 -14.97 -27.87
N LYS A 87 -5.30 -13.90 -28.64
CA LYS A 87 -4.84 -12.54 -28.33
C LYS A 87 -5.42 -12.04 -27.01
N ALA A 88 -6.72 -12.20 -26.78
CA ALA A 88 -7.36 -11.78 -25.53
C ALA A 88 -6.75 -12.48 -24.30
N LEU A 89 -6.51 -13.80 -24.38
CA LEU A 89 -5.85 -14.55 -23.31
C LEU A 89 -4.40 -14.07 -23.07
N ALA A 90 -3.65 -13.79 -24.15
CA ALA A 90 -2.30 -13.26 -24.04
C ALA A 90 -2.28 -11.86 -23.41
N PHE A 91 -3.24 -11.01 -23.76
CA PHE A 91 -3.40 -9.70 -23.13
C PHE A 91 -3.77 -9.84 -21.65
N ALA A 92 -4.68 -10.74 -21.28
CA ALA A 92 -5.01 -10.97 -19.87
C ALA A 92 -3.79 -11.39 -19.04
N VAL A 93 -2.93 -12.26 -19.58
CA VAL A 93 -1.65 -12.61 -18.95
C VAL A 93 -0.76 -11.39 -18.77
N HIS A 94 -0.67 -10.54 -19.80
CA HIS A 94 0.16 -9.34 -19.76
C HIS A 94 -0.36 -8.28 -18.78
N GLU A 95 -1.69 -8.10 -18.66
CA GLU A 95 -2.26 -7.20 -17.66
C GLU A 95 -1.94 -7.68 -16.24
N ALA A 96 -2.09 -8.98 -15.96
CA ALA A 96 -1.73 -9.55 -14.66
C ALA A 96 -0.23 -9.38 -14.34
N GLU A 97 0.65 -9.59 -15.32
CA GLU A 97 2.10 -9.39 -15.14
C GLU A 97 2.46 -7.92 -14.87
N ASN A 98 1.84 -6.98 -15.58
CA ASN A 98 2.07 -5.54 -15.38
C ASN A 98 1.61 -5.08 -14.00
N MET A 99 0.53 -5.67 -13.49
CA MET A 99 0.01 -5.42 -12.13
C MET A 99 0.75 -6.20 -11.04
N GLY A 100 1.74 -7.03 -11.40
CA GLY A 100 2.49 -7.84 -10.44
C GLY A 100 1.71 -9.03 -9.85
N HIS A 101 0.55 -9.36 -10.41
CA HIS A 101 -0.28 -10.46 -9.92
C HIS A 101 0.28 -11.83 -10.34
N ALA A 102 0.29 -12.78 -9.39
CA ALA A 102 0.87 -14.12 -9.61
C ALA A 102 0.08 -14.97 -10.62
N GLY A 103 -1.19 -14.65 -10.85
CA GLY A 103 -2.09 -15.36 -11.73
C GLY A 103 -3.07 -14.44 -12.46
N VAL A 104 -3.78 -15.01 -13.43
CA VAL A 104 -4.79 -14.32 -14.24
C VAL A 104 -6.17 -14.58 -13.66
N ASP A 105 -6.71 -13.54 -13.03
CA ASP A 105 -8.10 -13.48 -12.56
C ASP A 105 -9.08 -12.98 -13.62
N SER A 106 -10.37 -13.03 -13.31
CA SER A 106 -11.45 -12.67 -14.25
C SER A 106 -11.39 -11.22 -14.69
N GLU A 107 -10.96 -10.29 -13.83
CA GLU A 107 -10.81 -8.87 -14.17
C GLU A 107 -9.75 -8.67 -15.27
N HIS A 108 -8.59 -9.34 -15.15
CA HIS A 108 -7.58 -9.37 -16.22
C HIS A 108 -8.13 -9.99 -17.50
N MET A 109 -9.00 -10.99 -17.38
CA MET A 109 -9.66 -11.59 -18.52
C MET A 109 -10.59 -10.60 -19.24
N VAL A 110 -11.35 -9.77 -18.49
CA VAL A 110 -12.16 -8.68 -19.06
C VAL A 110 -11.27 -7.64 -19.74
N LEU A 111 -10.18 -7.20 -19.09
CA LEU A 111 -9.21 -6.26 -19.66
C LEU A 111 -8.61 -6.82 -20.97
N GLY A 112 -8.25 -8.11 -20.98
CA GLY A 112 -7.76 -8.80 -22.16
C GLY A 112 -8.77 -8.86 -23.30
N LEU A 113 -10.06 -9.07 -23.01
CA LEU A 113 -11.14 -9.04 -23.99
C LEU A 113 -11.35 -7.64 -24.58
N LEU A 114 -11.38 -6.60 -23.73
CA LEU A 114 -11.53 -5.20 -24.13
C LEU A 114 -10.38 -4.72 -25.03
N ARG A 115 -9.15 -5.20 -24.76
CA ARG A 115 -7.96 -4.83 -25.53
C ARG A 115 -7.92 -5.40 -26.95
N VAL A 116 -8.74 -6.41 -27.26
CA VAL A 116 -8.90 -6.90 -28.65
C VAL A 116 -9.98 -6.05 -29.35
N GLU A 117 -9.54 -4.90 -29.86
CA GLU A 117 -10.39 -3.96 -30.58
C GLU A 117 -11.17 -4.62 -31.74
N GLY A 118 -12.44 -4.24 -31.90
CA GLY A 118 -13.33 -4.78 -32.92
C GLY A 118 -13.84 -6.21 -32.65
N SER A 119 -13.34 -6.90 -31.62
CA SER A 119 -13.87 -8.21 -31.24
C SER A 119 -15.30 -8.11 -30.73
N THR A 120 -16.09 -9.17 -30.87
CA THR A 120 -17.48 -9.16 -30.39
C THR A 120 -17.56 -8.90 -28.89
N ALA A 121 -16.73 -9.56 -28.07
CA ALA A 121 -16.71 -9.30 -26.62
C ALA A 121 -16.41 -7.83 -26.29
N ALA A 122 -15.37 -7.25 -26.90
CA ALA A 122 -15.02 -5.85 -26.69
C ALA A 122 -16.19 -4.91 -27.05
N ARG A 123 -16.83 -5.12 -28.20
CA ARG A 123 -17.99 -4.30 -28.62
C ARG A 123 -19.14 -4.34 -27.62
N TYR A 124 -19.49 -5.52 -27.12
CA TYR A 124 -20.60 -5.67 -26.16
C TYR A 124 -20.25 -5.07 -24.79
N LEU A 125 -19.03 -5.28 -24.29
CA LEU A 125 -18.58 -4.70 -23.03
C LEU A 125 -18.50 -3.17 -23.11
N SER A 126 -17.89 -2.63 -24.17
CA SER A 126 -17.79 -1.18 -24.36
C SER A 126 -19.14 -0.51 -24.63
N ALA A 127 -20.08 -1.18 -25.31
CA ALA A 127 -21.44 -0.66 -25.49
C ALA A 127 -22.20 -0.52 -24.16
N ARG A 128 -21.80 -1.28 -23.12
CA ARG A 128 -22.34 -1.20 -21.76
C ARG A 128 -21.52 -0.29 -20.84
N GLY A 129 -20.60 0.50 -21.39
CA GLY A 129 -19.85 1.49 -20.64
C GLY A 129 -18.60 0.97 -19.94
N LEU A 130 -18.14 -0.25 -20.24
CA LEU A 130 -16.81 -0.68 -19.81
C LEU A 130 -15.75 -0.05 -20.72
N ASP A 131 -14.95 0.82 -20.12
CA ASP A 131 -13.77 1.39 -20.74
C ASP A 131 -12.50 0.69 -20.23
N LEU A 132 -11.56 0.41 -21.14
CA LEU A 132 -10.32 -0.31 -20.81
C LEU A 132 -9.46 0.46 -19.80
N PHE A 133 -9.37 1.79 -19.95
CA PHE A 133 -8.51 2.60 -19.10
C PHE A 133 -9.10 2.73 -17.70
N GLN A 134 -10.39 3.07 -17.60
CA GLN A 134 -11.08 3.17 -16.31
C GLN A 134 -11.06 1.86 -15.54
N LEU A 135 -11.32 0.74 -16.23
CA LEU A 135 -11.31 -0.57 -15.56
C LEU A 135 -9.90 -0.93 -15.07
N ARG A 136 -8.85 -0.57 -15.81
CA ARG A 136 -7.48 -0.81 -15.37
C ARG A 136 -7.16 -0.07 -14.07
N GLU A 137 -7.49 1.23 -13.99
CA GLU A 137 -7.28 2.02 -12.77
C GLU A 137 -8.04 1.45 -11.58
N GLU A 138 -9.26 0.97 -11.81
CA GLU A 138 -10.12 0.37 -10.79
C GLU A 138 -9.54 -0.93 -10.23
N VAL A 139 -9.08 -1.84 -11.10
CA VAL A 139 -8.44 -3.11 -10.68
C VAL A 139 -7.16 -2.83 -9.90
N GLU A 140 -6.34 -1.87 -10.34
CA GLU A 140 -5.14 -1.47 -9.59
C GLU A 140 -5.48 -0.88 -8.23
N ARG A 141 -6.52 -0.04 -8.13
CA ARG A 141 -6.96 0.55 -6.86
C ARG A 141 -7.44 -0.53 -5.89
N HIS A 142 -8.31 -1.44 -6.33
CA HIS A 142 -8.81 -2.52 -5.47
C HIS A 142 -7.71 -3.46 -5.01
N SER A 143 -6.71 -3.74 -5.86
CA SER A 143 -5.54 -4.52 -5.47
C SER A 143 -4.77 -3.85 -4.32
N ARG A 144 -4.50 -2.53 -4.43
CA ARG A 144 -3.84 -1.76 -3.37
C ARG A 144 -4.66 -1.71 -2.08
N GLU A 145 -5.99 -1.56 -2.17
CA GLU A 145 -6.88 -1.57 -1.01
C GLU A 145 -6.86 -2.92 -0.29
N LEU A 146 -6.92 -4.03 -1.06
CA LEU A 146 -6.84 -5.38 -0.50
C LEU A 146 -5.50 -5.65 0.17
N GLU A 147 -4.40 -5.21 -0.45
CA GLU A 147 -3.04 -5.28 0.13
C GLU A 147 -2.95 -4.46 1.42
N ALA A 148 -3.53 -3.25 1.45
CA ALA A 148 -3.59 -2.41 2.63
C ALA A 148 -4.40 -3.07 3.76
N GLU A 149 -5.54 -3.68 3.45
CA GLU A 149 -6.35 -4.42 4.43
C GLU A 149 -5.62 -5.65 4.99
N ILE A 150 -4.95 -6.42 4.13
CA ILE A 150 -4.16 -7.59 4.54
C ILE A 150 -2.97 -7.13 5.41
N SER A 151 -2.28 -6.06 5.02
CA SER A 151 -1.20 -5.47 5.81
C SER A 151 -1.69 -4.95 7.17
N ALA A 152 -2.88 -4.34 7.20
CA ALA A 152 -3.48 -3.85 8.43
C ALA A 152 -3.88 -5.00 9.38
N GLN A 153 -4.34 -6.13 8.84
CA GLN A 153 -4.58 -7.34 9.62
C GLN A 153 -3.29 -8.01 10.11
N ALA A 154 -2.21 -7.94 9.33
CA ALA A 154 -0.91 -8.48 9.72
C ALA A 154 -0.23 -7.66 10.84
N THR A 155 -0.48 -6.34 10.87
CA THR A 155 0.12 -5.39 11.82
C THR A 155 -0.94 -4.50 12.50
N PRO A 156 -1.82 -5.10 13.32
CA PRO A 156 -2.96 -4.38 13.89
C PRO A 156 -2.54 -3.25 14.83
N HIS A 157 -1.51 -3.44 15.66
CA HIS A 157 -1.08 -2.39 16.59
C HIS A 157 -0.37 -1.23 15.89
N ILE A 158 0.49 -1.52 14.91
CA ILE A 158 1.11 -0.48 14.08
C ILE A 158 0.04 0.32 13.36
N SER A 159 -0.93 -0.35 12.73
CA SER A 159 -1.98 0.32 11.96
C SER A 159 -2.92 1.16 12.82
N GLU A 160 -3.20 0.74 14.06
CA GLU A 160 -4.08 1.46 14.99
C GLU A 160 -3.39 2.68 15.63
N TYR A 161 -2.11 2.56 15.99
CA TYR A 161 -1.42 3.56 16.82
C TYR A 161 -0.34 4.36 16.09
N SER A 162 -0.20 4.19 14.78
CA SER A 162 0.76 4.95 13.99
C SER A 162 0.14 5.56 12.74
N ARG A 163 0.78 6.61 12.24
CA ARG A 163 0.43 7.30 11.00
C ARG A 163 1.56 7.09 10.00
N ASP A 164 1.23 6.54 8.83
CA ASP A 164 2.22 6.29 7.78
C ASP A 164 2.56 7.59 7.04
N LEU A 165 3.73 8.16 7.37
CA LEU A 165 4.22 9.38 6.72
C LEU A 165 4.65 9.11 5.29
N THR A 166 5.17 7.91 4.99
CA THR A 166 5.55 7.54 3.62
C THR A 166 4.35 7.43 2.69
N MET A 167 3.22 6.89 3.16
CA MET A 167 1.97 6.87 2.41
C MET A 167 1.44 8.28 2.13
N ILE A 168 1.42 9.14 3.15
CA ILE A 168 0.98 10.54 3.00
C ILE A 168 1.89 11.30 2.02
N ALA A 169 3.19 11.03 2.04
CA ALA A 169 4.11 11.61 1.06
C ALA A 169 3.81 11.15 -0.37
N ALA A 170 3.50 9.85 -0.56
CA ALA A 170 3.14 9.30 -1.87
C ALA A 170 1.87 9.95 -2.45
N GLU A 171 0.95 10.37 -1.59
CA GLU A 171 -0.27 11.09 -1.96
C GLU A 171 -0.05 12.60 -2.17
N GLY A 172 1.17 13.12 -1.95
CA GLY A 172 1.46 14.56 -2.04
C GLY A 172 0.86 15.37 -0.88
N GLY A 173 0.69 14.74 0.29
CA GLY A 173 0.03 15.33 1.46
C GLY A 173 0.86 16.34 2.25
N PHE A 174 2.17 16.46 2.00
CA PHE A 174 3.06 17.40 2.69
C PHE A 174 3.38 18.64 1.87
N ASP A 175 3.67 19.72 2.58
CA ASP A 175 4.20 20.95 1.97
C ASP A 175 5.69 20.77 1.61
N PRO A 176 6.20 21.48 0.59
CA PRO A 176 7.60 21.37 0.21
C PRO A 176 8.51 21.80 1.36
N LEU A 177 9.54 20.99 1.64
CA LEU A 177 10.53 21.32 2.66
C LEU A 177 11.49 22.39 2.12
N ILE A 178 11.62 23.50 2.84
CA ILE A 178 12.41 24.66 2.43
C ILE A 178 13.57 24.88 3.40
N GLY A 179 14.80 24.89 2.90
CA GLY A 179 16.00 25.32 3.65
C GLY A 179 16.44 24.36 4.74
N ARG A 180 15.96 23.10 4.71
CA ARG A 180 16.26 22.04 5.69
C ARG A 180 16.89 20.80 5.07
N GLU A 181 17.45 20.95 3.87
CA GLU A 181 18.02 19.85 3.10
C GLU A 181 19.24 19.25 3.81
N GLN A 182 20.00 20.07 4.54
CA GLN A 182 21.19 19.62 5.27
C GLN A 182 20.80 18.69 6.43
N GLU A 183 19.73 19.00 7.16
CA GLU A 183 19.21 18.18 8.24
C GLU A 183 18.67 16.85 7.71
N VAL A 184 17.92 16.87 6.62
CA VAL A 184 17.42 15.64 5.96
C VAL A 184 18.58 14.77 5.48
N GLU A 185 19.55 15.37 4.78
CA GLU A 185 20.76 14.67 4.32
C GLU A 185 21.52 14.04 5.50
N ARG A 186 21.60 14.75 6.62
CA ARG A 186 22.23 14.23 7.83
C ARG A 186 21.46 13.04 8.40
N MET A 187 20.13 13.05 8.38
CA MET A 187 19.33 11.90 8.81
C MET A 187 19.55 10.68 7.91
N VAL A 188 19.52 10.86 6.58
CA VAL A 188 19.81 9.81 5.59
C VAL A 188 21.16 9.15 5.87
N GLN A 189 22.19 9.97 6.09
CA GLN A 189 23.53 9.49 6.45
C GLN A 189 23.57 8.71 7.75
N ILE A 190 22.76 9.08 8.75
CA ILE A 190 22.71 8.39 10.04
C ILE A 190 21.99 7.05 9.90
N LEU A 191 20.80 7.03 9.28
CA LEU A 191 19.99 5.83 9.07
C LEU A 191 20.73 4.77 8.25
N SER A 192 21.62 5.21 7.34
CA SER A 192 22.44 4.32 6.51
C SER A 192 23.64 3.68 7.25
N ARG A 193 23.88 4.00 8.53
CA ARG A 193 25.03 3.45 9.30
C ARG A 193 24.71 2.07 9.87
N ARG A 194 25.76 1.30 10.12
CA ARG A 194 25.69 0.03 10.88
C ARG A 194 25.54 0.23 12.39
N THR A 195 26.03 1.36 12.92
CA THR A 195 25.99 1.69 14.36
C THR A 195 25.63 3.16 14.53
N LYS A 196 25.05 3.50 15.69
CA LYS A 196 24.48 4.84 15.95
C LYS A 196 23.56 5.31 14.81
N ASN A 197 22.68 4.43 14.39
CA ASN A 197 21.83 4.58 13.21
C ASN A 197 20.44 5.15 13.53
N ASN A 198 20.22 5.66 14.74
CA ASN A 198 18.97 6.33 15.11
C ASN A 198 19.22 7.85 15.15
N PRO A 199 18.68 8.64 14.21
CA PRO A 199 18.74 10.09 14.30
C PRO A 199 17.97 10.61 15.51
N LEU A 200 18.53 11.59 16.21
CA LEU A 200 17.84 12.32 17.27
C LEU A 200 17.85 13.81 16.96
N LEU A 201 16.70 14.32 16.57
CA LEU A 201 16.45 15.72 16.24
C LEU A 201 16.41 16.57 17.52
N LEU A 202 17.41 17.42 17.69
CA LEU A 202 17.57 18.30 18.86
C LEU A 202 17.29 19.75 18.48
N GLY A 203 16.29 20.36 19.10
CA GLY A 203 15.96 21.77 18.89
C GLY A 203 14.91 22.25 19.89
N GLU A 204 14.57 23.54 19.88
CA GLU A 204 13.43 24.04 20.67
C GLU A 204 12.10 23.49 20.10
N SER A 205 11.01 23.61 20.85
CA SER A 205 9.68 23.28 20.30
C SER A 205 9.30 24.28 19.20
N GLY A 206 8.57 23.83 18.18
CA GLY A 206 8.10 24.68 17.08
C GLY A 206 9.11 24.99 15.96
N VAL A 207 10.35 24.47 16.02
CA VAL A 207 11.37 24.72 14.97
C VAL A 207 11.19 23.93 13.67
N GLY A 208 10.10 23.16 13.53
CA GLY A 208 9.80 22.34 12.35
C GLY A 208 10.48 20.96 12.33
N LYS A 209 10.64 20.30 13.49
CA LYS A 209 11.26 18.95 13.55
C LYS A 209 10.46 17.92 12.77
N THR A 210 9.13 17.97 12.90
CA THR A 210 8.20 17.09 12.17
C THR A 210 8.33 17.29 10.67
N ALA A 211 8.39 18.54 10.20
CA ALA A 211 8.59 18.87 8.78
C ALA A 211 9.87 18.26 8.20
N ILE A 212 10.96 18.19 8.97
CA ILE A 212 12.21 17.54 8.53
C ILE A 212 12.00 16.03 8.32
N VAL A 213 11.17 15.37 9.14
CA VAL A 213 10.84 13.95 8.99
C VAL A 213 9.90 13.73 7.80
N GLU A 214 8.93 14.62 7.60
CA GLU A 214 8.02 14.61 6.44
C GLU A 214 8.81 14.79 5.13
N GLY A 215 9.81 15.68 5.12
CA GLY A 215 10.72 15.84 3.98
C GLY A 215 11.61 14.61 3.73
N LEU A 216 11.98 13.86 4.77
CA LEU A 216 12.64 12.56 4.59
C LEU A 216 11.69 11.53 3.97
N ALA A 217 10.43 11.47 4.42
CA ALA A 217 9.43 10.58 3.84
C ALA A 217 9.23 10.87 2.35
N SER A 218 9.12 12.16 1.99
CA SER A 218 9.04 12.61 0.59
C SER A 218 10.26 12.18 -0.22
N ARG A 219 11.48 12.35 0.31
CA ARG A 219 12.71 11.90 -0.37
C ARG A 219 12.78 10.38 -0.59
N ILE A 220 12.22 9.58 0.32
CA ILE A 220 12.15 8.13 0.15
C ILE A 220 11.27 7.79 -1.05
N ILE A 221 10.07 8.39 -1.11
CA ILE A 221 9.13 8.21 -2.22
C ILE A 221 9.72 8.68 -3.56
N ASP A 222 10.41 9.81 -3.57
CA ASP A 222 11.07 10.36 -4.76
C ASP A 222 12.29 9.54 -5.21
N GLY A 223 12.68 8.50 -4.49
CA GLY A 223 13.88 7.70 -4.77
C GLY A 223 15.19 8.48 -4.58
N SER A 224 15.15 9.62 -3.88
CA SER A 224 16.29 10.51 -3.63
C SER A 224 17.10 10.10 -2.38
N VAL A 225 17.13 8.80 -2.08
CA VAL A 225 17.84 8.19 -0.95
C VAL A 225 18.67 6.99 -1.41
N PRO A 226 19.69 6.55 -0.66
CA PRO A 226 20.43 5.33 -0.96
C PRO A 226 19.51 4.10 -0.99
N MET A 227 19.84 3.09 -1.80
CA MET A 227 19.04 1.85 -1.93
C MET A 227 18.69 1.17 -0.59
N LEU A 228 19.53 1.32 0.43
CA LEU A 228 19.27 0.78 1.78
C LEU A 228 18.04 1.38 2.48
N LEU A 229 17.59 2.55 2.02
CA LEU A 229 16.44 3.29 2.56
C LEU A 229 15.28 3.37 1.56
N ALA A 230 15.47 2.94 0.31
CA ALA A 230 14.46 3.09 -0.74
C ALA A 230 13.14 2.36 -0.41
N ASP A 231 13.24 1.16 0.17
CA ASP A 231 12.08 0.33 0.51
C ASP A 231 11.61 0.53 1.96
N ARG A 232 12.12 1.54 2.67
CA ARG A 232 11.78 1.75 4.09
C ARG A 232 10.56 2.64 4.25
N ARG A 233 9.73 2.31 5.25
CA ARG A 233 8.54 3.09 5.61
C ARG A 233 8.81 3.95 6.83
N ILE A 234 8.21 5.13 6.91
CA ILE A 234 8.29 6.00 8.10
C ILE A 234 6.91 6.07 8.75
N LEU A 235 6.82 5.58 9.99
CA LEU A 235 5.58 5.55 10.76
C LEU A 235 5.71 6.47 11.99
N ALA A 236 4.86 7.48 12.09
CA ALA A 236 4.78 8.34 13.25
C ALA A 236 3.92 7.70 14.34
N LEU A 237 4.49 7.48 15.53
CA LEU A 237 3.76 6.91 16.65
C LEU A 237 2.90 7.98 17.33
N ASP A 238 1.61 7.72 17.51
CA ASP A 238 0.72 8.61 18.27
C ASP A 238 0.52 8.10 19.71
N LEU A 239 1.17 8.77 20.65
CA LEU A 239 1.05 8.44 22.08
C LEU A 239 -0.35 8.71 22.63
N SER A 240 -1.09 9.66 22.05
CA SER A 240 -2.45 9.98 22.45
C SER A 240 -3.39 8.82 22.17
N LEU A 241 -3.23 8.16 21.00
CA LEU A 241 -4.01 6.97 20.65
C LEU A 241 -3.69 5.77 21.54
N LEU A 242 -2.41 5.58 21.88
CA LEU A 242 -2.01 4.51 22.81
C LEU A 242 -2.65 4.67 24.19
N VAL A 243 -2.75 5.90 24.69
CA VAL A 243 -3.36 6.21 25.99
C VAL A 243 -4.89 6.21 25.91
N ALA A 244 -5.47 6.60 24.78
CA ALA A 244 -6.91 6.67 24.58
C ALA A 244 -7.59 5.31 24.83
N GLY A 245 -8.67 5.32 25.61
CA GLY A 245 -9.41 4.10 25.94
C GLY A 245 -8.72 3.16 26.93
N THR A 246 -7.51 3.49 27.43
CA THR A 246 -6.89 2.74 28.53
C THR A 246 -7.41 3.26 29.87
N LYS A 247 -8.01 2.39 30.67
CA LYS A 247 -8.43 2.71 32.05
C LYS A 247 -7.35 2.36 33.07
N TYR A 248 -6.45 1.45 32.69
CA TYR A 248 -5.42 0.91 33.56
C TYR A 248 -4.05 0.95 32.86
N ARG A 249 -3.02 1.27 33.64
CA ARG A 249 -1.61 1.28 33.18
C ARG A 249 -1.19 0.00 32.46
N GLY A 250 -1.64 -1.17 32.95
CA GLY A 250 -1.31 -2.46 32.34
C GLY A 250 -1.78 -2.59 30.88
N GLN A 251 -2.91 -1.98 30.52
CA GLN A 251 -3.45 -2.01 29.15
C GLN A 251 -2.59 -1.20 28.20
N PHE A 252 -2.10 -0.04 28.64
CA PHE A 252 -1.14 0.76 27.88
C PHE A 252 0.17 -0.01 27.66
N GLU A 253 0.69 -0.65 28.72
CA GLU A 253 1.91 -1.46 28.63
C GLU A 253 1.76 -2.66 27.68
N GLU A 254 0.59 -3.31 27.68
CA GLU A 254 0.27 -4.42 26.78
C GLU A 254 0.21 -3.96 25.32
N ARG A 255 -0.49 -2.85 25.03
CA ARG A 255 -0.54 -2.25 23.69
C ARG A 255 0.84 -1.87 23.17
N LEU A 256 1.65 -1.24 24.02
CA LEU A 256 3.01 -0.84 23.66
C LEU A 256 3.91 -2.06 23.41
N LYS A 257 3.77 -3.14 24.19
CA LYS A 257 4.50 -4.40 23.94
C LYS A 257 4.08 -5.05 22.63
N GLY A 258 2.78 -5.07 22.32
CA GLY A 258 2.25 -5.56 21.04
C GLY A 258 2.83 -4.79 19.87
N LEU A 259 2.77 -3.46 19.93
CA LEU A 259 3.34 -2.57 18.91
C LEU A 259 4.85 -2.78 18.74
N LEU A 260 5.61 -2.87 19.83
CA LEU A 260 7.04 -3.13 19.73
C LEU A 260 7.35 -4.49 19.13
N LYS A 261 6.55 -5.53 19.40
CA LYS A 261 6.73 -6.84 18.80
C LYS A 261 6.52 -6.79 17.29
N GLU A 262 5.45 -6.16 16.82
CA GLU A 262 5.22 -5.96 15.39
C GLU A 262 6.38 -5.19 14.74
N LEU A 263 6.87 -4.12 15.37
CA LEU A 263 8.01 -3.36 14.85
C LEU A 263 9.32 -4.16 14.79
N GLN A 264 9.49 -5.17 15.65
CA GLN A 264 10.66 -6.05 15.63
C GLN A 264 10.60 -7.04 14.45
N ASP A 265 9.40 -7.48 14.10
CA ASP A 265 9.16 -8.39 12.98
C ASP A 265 9.23 -7.66 11.62
N HIS A 266 9.19 -6.31 11.63
CA HIS A 266 9.17 -5.43 10.46
C HIS A 266 10.38 -4.44 10.42
N PRO A 267 11.60 -4.92 10.11
CA PRO A 267 12.83 -4.10 10.12
C PRO A 267 12.88 -3.01 9.02
N GLU A 268 12.03 -3.09 8.00
CA GLU A 268 11.82 -2.07 6.97
C GLU A 268 11.15 -0.80 7.52
N VAL A 269 10.50 -0.89 8.69
CA VAL A 269 9.82 0.23 9.32
C VAL A 269 10.80 1.07 10.16
N ILE A 270 10.78 2.39 9.92
CA ILE A 270 11.42 3.40 10.75
C ILE A 270 10.33 4.11 11.55
N VAL A 271 10.43 4.06 12.87
CA VAL A 271 9.45 4.72 13.74
C VAL A 271 9.87 6.13 14.07
N PHE A 272 9.02 7.10 13.78
CA PHE A 272 9.16 8.46 14.27
C PHE A 272 8.50 8.59 15.65
N LEU A 273 9.32 8.97 16.63
CA LEU A 273 8.92 9.22 18.01
C LEU A 273 9.04 10.71 18.27
N ASP A 274 7.94 11.44 18.08
CA ASP A 274 7.88 12.83 18.55
C ASP A 274 7.91 12.84 20.08
N GLU A 275 8.58 13.85 20.64
CA GLU A 275 8.79 13.98 22.08
C GLU A 275 9.27 12.67 22.74
N ILE A 276 10.31 12.02 22.18
CA ILE A 276 10.81 10.72 22.67
C ILE A 276 11.14 10.71 24.17
N HIS A 277 11.41 11.88 24.76
CA HIS A 277 11.61 12.02 26.21
C HIS A 277 10.37 11.67 27.04
N SER A 278 9.15 11.83 26.50
CA SER A 278 7.89 11.45 27.14
C SER A 278 7.76 9.94 27.32
N LEU A 279 8.48 9.16 26.50
CA LEU A 279 8.58 7.70 26.61
C LEU A 279 9.73 7.24 27.51
N ILE A 280 10.78 8.06 27.66
CA ILE A 280 12.04 7.69 28.32
C ILE A 280 12.15 8.26 29.75
N GLY A 281 11.53 9.42 30.02
CA GLY A 281 11.83 10.30 31.15
C GLY A 281 10.79 10.36 32.28
N THR A 282 9.69 9.62 32.14
CA THR A 282 8.47 9.64 32.99
C THR A 282 8.51 8.62 34.12
N GLY A 283 9.64 8.54 34.82
CA GLY A 283 9.83 7.62 35.96
C GLY A 283 9.70 8.27 37.35
N SER A 284 9.20 9.51 37.47
CA SER A 284 9.37 10.27 38.74
C SER A 284 8.20 11.17 39.16
N ALA A 285 7.07 11.21 38.43
CA ALA A 285 5.88 11.95 38.86
C ALA A 285 4.71 10.98 39.07
N GLU A 286 3.98 11.11 40.18
CA GLU A 286 2.75 10.36 40.43
C GLU A 286 1.76 10.59 39.28
N GLY A 287 1.57 9.57 38.42
CA GLY A 287 0.70 9.64 37.24
C GLY A 287 1.41 9.53 35.89
N SER A 288 2.74 9.48 35.85
CA SER A 288 3.46 9.38 34.58
C SER A 288 3.56 7.92 34.06
N LEU A 289 3.18 7.73 32.80
CA LEU A 289 3.24 6.45 32.07
C LEU A 289 4.70 5.96 32.00
N ASP A 290 5.00 4.84 32.65
CA ASP A 290 6.35 4.27 32.71
C ASP A 290 6.62 3.38 31.48
N ALA A 291 6.61 4.01 30.30
CA ALA A 291 6.95 3.36 29.03
C ALA A 291 8.45 3.04 28.92
N ALA A 292 9.28 3.69 29.75
CA ALA A 292 10.73 3.61 29.70
C ALA A 292 11.25 2.19 29.89
N ASN A 293 10.66 1.43 30.82
CA ASN A 293 11.03 0.03 31.07
C ASN A 293 10.73 -0.90 29.89
N ILE A 294 9.83 -0.51 28.99
CA ILE A 294 9.38 -1.31 27.85
C ILE A 294 10.17 -0.92 26.58
N ILE A 295 10.35 0.38 26.34
CA ILE A 295 10.98 0.90 25.12
C ILE A 295 12.51 0.86 25.18
N LYS A 296 13.12 1.18 26.34
CA LYS A 296 14.59 1.25 26.46
C LYS A 296 15.28 -0.06 26.03
N PRO A 297 14.80 -1.26 26.41
CA PRO A 297 15.41 -2.50 25.97
C PRO A 297 15.39 -2.67 24.44
N ALA A 298 14.26 -2.39 23.79
CA ALA A 298 14.11 -2.49 22.32
C ALA A 298 15.07 -1.53 21.59
N LEU A 299 15.12 -0.27 22.03
CA LEU A 299 16.04 0.74 21.49
C LEU A 299 17.50 0.37 21.73
N SER A 300 17.84 -0.07 22.94
CA SER A 300 19.22 -0.36 23.35
C SER A 300 19.79 -1.60 22.66
N ARG A 301 18.96 -2.62 22.42
CA ARG A 301 19.35 -3.79 21.64
C ARG A 301 19.42 -3.49 20.13
N GLY A 302 18.79 -2.40 19.69
CA GLY A 302 18.74 -2.02 18.28
C GLY A 302 17.80 -2.92 17.49
N GLU A 303 16.76 -3.43 18.16
CA GLU A 303 15.73 -4.28 17.54
C GLU A 303 14.76 -3.46 16.69
N ILE A 304 14.66 -2.16 16.96
CA ILE A 304 13.86 -1.21 16.19
C ILE A 304 14.75 -0.06 15.72
N THR A 305 14.47 0.44 14.52
CA THR A 305 15.07 1.68 14.00
C THR A 305 14.09 2.83 14.21
N CYS A 306 14.56 3.95 14.75
CA CYS A 306 13.71 5.11 15.01
C CYS A 306 14.39 6.44 14.72
N ILE A 307 13.56 7.45 14.49
CA ILE A 307 13.90 8.87 14.49
C ILE A 307 13.25 9.46 15.72
N GLY A 308 14.05 10.01 16.64
CA GLY A 308 13.52 10.70 17.81
C GLY A 308 13.52 12.21 17.63
N ALA A 309 12.56 12.91 18.22
CA ALA A 309 12.61 14.35 18.40
C ALA A 309 12.54 14.72 19.89
N THR A 310 13.38 15.67 20.32
CA THR A 310 13.39 16.13 21.73
C THR A 310 14.04 17.51 21.87
N THR A 311 13.88 18.15 23.02
CA THR A 311 14.60 19.40 23.31
C THR A 311 16.02 19.13 23.80
N VAL A 312 16.89 20.15 23.68
CA VAL A 312 18.27 20.06 24.19
C VAL A 312 18.28 19.81 25.71
N ARG A 313 17.31 20.38 26.44
CA ARG A 313 17.19 20.21 27.90
C ARG A 313 16.85 18.77 28.28
N GLU A 314 15.87 18.17 27.62
CA GLU A 314 15.47 16.78 27.86
C GLU A 314 16.53 15.78 27.41
N TYR A 315 17.21 16.04 26.29
CA TYR A 315 18.34 15.23 25.83
C TYR A 315 19.40 15.09 26.93
N ARG A 316 19.85 16.20 27.52
CA ARG A 316 20.85 16.21 28.61
C ARG A 316 20.35 15.49 29.87
N LYS A 317 19.05 15.56 30.14
CA LYS A 317 18.46 14.97 31.35
C LYS A 317 18.29 13.45 31.21
N TYR A 318 17.84 12.97 30.06
CA TYR A 318 17.31 11.60 29.91
C TYR A 318 18.09 10.71 28.93
N VAL A 319 18.73 11.27 27.90
CA VAL A 319 19.37 10.48 26.83
C VAL A 319 20.88 10.49 26.95
N GLU A 320 21.49 11.66 27.17
CA GLU A 320 22.95 11.82 27.24
C GLU A 320 23.57 11.03 28.41
N LYS A 321 22.87 10.99 29.54
CA LYS A 321 23.31 10.25 30.74
C LYS A 321 23.14 8.73 30.62
N ASP A 322 22.30 8.26 29.70
CA ASP A 322 22.03 6.84 29.52
C ASP A 322 23.00 6.23 28.50
N ARG A 323 23.93 5.40 28.98
CA ARG A 323 24.96 4.78 28.14
C ARG A 323 24.37 3.83 27.09
N ALA A 324 23.21 3.24 27.34
CA ALA A 324 22.59 2.31 26.41
C ALA A 324 21.97 3.06 25.22
N LEU A 325 21.27 4.16 25.49
CA LEU A 325 20.66 5.00 24.47
C LEU A 325 21.70 5.82 23.68
N SER A 326 22.68 6.43 24.34
CA SER A 326 23.73 7.24 23.68
C SER A 326 24.60 6.47 22.67
N ARG A 327 24.62 5.13 22.76
CA ARG A 327 25.30 4.26 21.79
C ARG A 327 24.47 3.97 20.53
N ARG A 328 23.18 4.29 20.55
CA ARG A 328 22.21 4.02 19.47
C ARG A 328 21.78 5.28 18.74
N PHE A 329 21.70 6.39 19.47
CA PHE A 329 21.31 7.68 18.92
C PHE A 329 22.50 8.52 18.45
N GLN A 330 22.29 9.24 17.35
CA GLN A 330 23.18 10.29 16.86
C GLN A 330 22.40 11.61 16.79
N ALA A 331 22.86 12.61 17.54
CA ALA A 331 22.24 13.92 17.57
C ALA A 331 22.37 14.66 16.22
N VAL A 332 21.29 15.33 15.82
CA VAL A 332 21.17 16.29 14.72
C VAL A 332 20.63 17.59 15.31
N ASN A 333 21.45 18.64 15.34
CA ASN A 333 21.06 19.92 15.92
C ASN A 333 20.28 20.74 14.89
N ILE A 334 19.03 21.06 15.23
CA ILE A 334 18.15 21.91 14.46
C ILE A 334 18.16 23.29 15.09
N ARG A 335 18.58 24.27 14.30
CA ARG A 335 18.57 25.67 14.73
C ARG A 335 17.21 26.29 14.45
N GLN A 336 16.86 27.30 15.23
CA GLN A 336 15.76 28.18 14.88
C GLN A 336 16.07 28.83 13.53
N PRO A 337 15.06 28.95 12.64
CA PRO A 337 15.24 29.62 11.37
C PRO A 337 15.60 31.09 11.62
N SER A 338 16.48 31.63 10.79
CA SER A 338 16.73 33.07 10.70
C SER A 338 15.51 33.81 10.15
N GLU A 339 15.49 35.13 10.26
CA GLU A 339 14.40 35.95 9.72
C GLU A 339 14.25 35.76 8.21
N GLU A 340 15.37 35.73 7.47
CA GLU A 340 15.40 35.48 6.02
C GLU A 340 14.87 34.08 5.66
N GLU A 341 15.31 33.05 6.37
CA GLU A 341 14.80 31.67 6.18
C GLU A 341 13.31 31.58 6.52
N THR A 342 12.86 32.29 7.56
CA THR A 342 11.44 32.33 7.97
C THR A 342 10.58 32.96 6.88
N ILE A 343 11.04 34.06 6.27
CA ILE A 343 10.34 34.68 5.14
C ILE A 343 10.23 33.69 3.98
N THR A 344 11.34 33.01 3.64
CA THR A 344 11.36 32.02 2.55
C THR A 344 10.39 30.86 2.81
N ILE A 345 10.32 30.38 4.07
CA ILE A 345 9.37 29.34 4.47
C ILE A 345 7.93 29.83 4.30
N LEU A 346 7.61 31.05 4.73
CA LEU A 346 6.26 31.62 4.61
C LEU A 346 5.85 31.79 3.15
N GLU A 347 6.75 32.28 2.29
CA GLU A 347 6.49 32.43 0.86
C GLU A 347 6.20 31.10 0.16
N GLY A 348 6.93 30.04 0.51
CA GLY A 348 6.73 28.73 -0.12
C GLY A 348 5.49 27.97 0.37
N ILE A 349 4.96 28.31 1.56
CA ILE A 349 3.66 27.80 2.01
C ILE A 349 2.50 28.60 1.39
N GLN A 350 2.71 29.88 1.07
CA GLN A 350 1.67 30.76 0.53
C GLN A 350 1.21 30.38 -0.90
N SER A 351 1.99 29.61 -1.66
CA SER A 351 1.64 29.20 -3.03
C SER A 351 0.52 28.13 -3.14
N ARG A 352 -0.18 27.83 -2.05
CA ARG A 352 -1.33 26.92 -1.99
C ARG A 352 -2.66 27.64 -1.79
#